data_AF-A0A935GP73-F1
#
_entry.id   AF-A0A935GP73-F1
#
_cell.length_a   1.000
_cell.length_b   1.000
_cell.length_c   1.000
_cell.angle_alpha   90.00
_cell.angle_beta   90.00
_cell.angle_gamma   90.00
#
_symmetry.space_group_name_H-M   'P 1'
#
loop_
_entity.id
_entity.type
_entity.pdbx_description
1 polymer ?
#
loop_
_entity_poly.entity_id
_entity_poly.type
_entity_poly.pdbx_seq_one_letter_code
_entity_poly.pdbx_strand_id
1 'polypeptide(L)'
;MSTPGKPRTTLMEPIRRRGIYLLPNLLTTLALFAGFYAIVQGMNHDFERAAIAIFVAMVLDGLDGRVARLTRTQSAFGAEYDSLSDMVSFGAAPALVMYEWALRGMGRIGWIAAFVYCVGAALRLARFNTQLSVADKRWFNGLPSPAAAALVAGMIWVLNDYQVKGGEVKWYAAALTIYAGVTMVSNVRFYSGKDLNLRRAVPFWMTLVIVVALLLISIEPSHVLWGIMVAYGVSGYFGWFILRWRSEAKEKQYKDIRDAIDEGDVTALARMLHSTPPDTVVDGVGRSLLMVAVEESNLPAVELLLARGATPDFVDGRGTSALALAAEMGFQEAVEVLLAAGADPNVRDPSGMTALDLAEEHGSHDIVAALLRSGGRSGRELTPTAP
;
A
#
# COMPACT_ATOMS: atom_id res chain seq x y z
N MET A 1 -5.66 -46.70 54.12
CA MET A 1 -4.93 -45.46 54.46
C MET A 1 -5.04 -44.52 53.26
N SER A 2 -6.01 -43.62 53.29
CA SER A 2 -6.26 -42.62 52.24
C SER A 2 -6.58 -41.30 52.94
N THR A 3 -5.65 -40.36 52.86
CA THR A 3 -5.77 -39.02 53.45
C THR A 3 -6.77 -38.18 52.65
N PRO A 4 -7.73 -37.47 53.28
CA PRO A 4 -8.62 -36.57 52.56
C PRO A 4 -7.87 -35.30 52.15
N GLY A 5 -7.97 -34.94 50.86
CA GLY A 5 -7.34 -33.76 50.28
C GLY A 5 -7.94 -32.45 50.82
N LYS A 6 -7.07 -31.48 51.10
CA LYS A 6 -7.45 -30.11 51.47
C LYS A 6 -8.26 -29.45 50.33
N PRO A 7 -9.33 -28.69 50.63
CA PRO A 7 -10.03 -27.92 49.61
C PRO A 7 -9.11 -26.84 49.04
N ARG A 8 -9.01 -26.77 47.71
CA ARG A 8 -8.33 -25.68 47.00
C ARG A 8 -9.09 -24.39 47.23
N THR A 9 -8.50 -23.46 47.96
CA THR A 9 -8.95 -22.07 48.05
C THR A 9 -8.94 -21.48 46.64
N THR A 10 -10.12 -21.29 46.06
CA THR A 10 -10.32 -20.49 44.86
C THR A 10 -9.91 -19.06 45.21
N LEU A 11 -8.72 -18.64 44.76
CA LEU A 11 -8.33 -17.24 44.77
C LEU A 11 -9.38 -16.49 43.95
N MET A 12 -10.29 -15.77 44.62
CA MET A 12 -11.17 -14.81 43.95
C MET A 12 -10.25 -13.83 43.23
N GLU A 13 -10.22 -13.89 41.90
CA GLU A 13 -9.63 -12.82 41.10
C GLU A 13 -10.24 -11.49 41.55
N PRO A 14 -9.43 -10.48 41.86
CA PRO A 14 -9.97 -9.19 42.28
C PRO A 14 -10.87 -8.67 41.16
N ILE A 15 -12.14 -8.39 41.49
CA ILE A 15 -13.12 -7.81 40.57
C ILE A 15 -12.49 -6.55 39.96
N ARG A 16 -12.00 -6.67 38.73
CA ARG A 16 -11.42 -5.56 37.99
C ARG A 16 -12.52 -4.53 37.83
N ARG A 17 -12.45 -3.43 38.58
CA ARG A 17 -13.44 -2.35 38.52
C ARG A 17 -13.59 -1.97 37.04
N ARG A 18 -14.82 -2.09 36.51
CA ARG A 18 -15.18 -1.72 35.14
C ARG A 18 -15.17 -0.19 35.01
N GLY A 19 -13.98 0.40 35.07
CA GLY A 19 -13.77 1.82 34.90
C GLY A 19 -13.50 2.15 33.44
N ILE A 20 -14.17 3.17 32.92
CA ILE A 20 -13.89 3.76 31.61
C ILE A 20 -12.84 4.86 31.82
N TYR A 21 -11.86 4.98 30.93
CA TYR A 21 -10.85 6.03 31.02
C TYR A 21 -11.44 7.38 30.65
N LEU A 22 -11.48 8.33 31.59
CA LEU A 22 -12.18 9.59 31.39
C LEU A 22 -11.54 10.47 30.30
N LEU A 23 -10.21 10.60 30.30
CA LEU A 23 -9.53 11.62 29.50
C LEU A 23 -9.68 11.42 27.97
N PRO A 24 -9.41 10.24 27.38
CA PRO A 24 -9.65 10.05 25.95
C PRO A 24 -11.13 10.12 25.59
N ASN A 25 -12.00 9.48 26.38
CA ASN A 25 -13.43 9.45 26.07
C ASN A 25 -14.08 10.84 26.19
N LEU A 26 -13.56 11.73 27.03
CA LEU A 26 -13.98 13.14 27.07
C LEU A 26 -13.64 13.86 25.76
N LEU A 27 -12.42 13.66 25.22
CA LEU A 27 -12.04 14.24 23.94
C LEU A 27 -12.92 13.69 22.80
N THR A 28 -13.19 12.39 22.78
CA THR A 28 -14.14 11.77 21.84
C THR A 28 -15.54 12.38 21.98
N THR A 29 -16.00 12.64 23.21
CA THR A 29 -17.30 13.27 23.48
C THR A 29 -17.33 14.71 22.95
N LEU A 30 -16.22 15.46 23.07
CA LEU A 30 -16.09 16.81 22.53
C LEU A 30 -16.06 16.79 21.00
N ALA A 31 -15.41 15.81 20.38
CA ALA A 31 -15.44 15.63 18.93
C ALA A 31 -16.87 15.37 18.44
N LEU A 32 -17.58 14.44 19.10
CA LEU A 32 -19.01 14.17 18.85
C LEU A 32 -19.87 15.43 19.02
N PHE A 33 -19.64 16.21 20.08
CA PHE A 33 -20.35 17.47 20.31
C PHE A 33 -20.09 18.48 19.19
N ALA A 34 -18.85 18.62 18.73
CA ALA A 34 -18.50 19.50 17.62
C ALA A 34 -19.18 19.05 16.31
N GLY A 35 -19.23 17.74 16.03
CA GLY A 35 -19.98 17.17 14.91
C GLY A 35 -21.48 17.44 14.97
N PHE A 36 -22.09 17.23 16.14
CA PHE A 36 -23.50 17.55 16.37
C PHE A 36 -23.78 19.04 16.23
N TYR A 37 -22.92 19.89 16.81
CA TYR A 37 -23.02 21.35 16.67
C TYR A 37 -22.92 21.80 15.21
N ALA A 38 -22.06 21.16 14.40
CA ALA A 38 -21.97 21.44 12.98
C ALA A 38 -23.31 21.19 12.25
N ILE A 39 -23.99 20.08 12.56
CA ILE A 39 -25.33 19.79 12.01
C ILE A 39 -26.33 20.89 12.39
N VAL A 40 -26.38 21.24 13.68
CA VAL A 40 -27.30 22.27 14.18
C VAL A 40 -27.05 23.61 13.50
N GLN A 41 -25.79 24.01 13.32
CA GLN A 41 -25.46 25.27 12.64
C GLN A 41 -25.75 25.22 11.13
N GLY A 42 -25.53 24.08 10.49
CA GLY A 42 -25.98 23.86 9.11
C GLY A 42 -27.50 24.03 8.94
N MET A 43 -28.28 23.54 9.91
CA MET A 43 -29.74 23.72 9.93
C MET A 43 -30.17 25.18 10.15
N ASN A 44 -29.38 25.95 10.91
CA ASN A 44 -29.58 27.38 11.13
C ASN A 44 -29.06 28.25 9.97
N HIS A 45 -28.62 27.64 8.87
CA HIS A 45 -27.99 28.31 7.72
C HIS A 45 -26.69 29.06 8.05
N ASP A 46 -26.02 28.72 9.17
CA ASP A 46 -24.71 29.23 9.55
C ASP A 46 -23.62 28.23 9.14
N PHE A 47 -23.32 28.24 7.84
CA PHE A 47 -22.45 27.25 7.20
C PHE A 47 -20.96 27.45 7.53
N GLU A 48 -20.55 28.68 7.83
CA GLU A 48 -19.18 28.99 8.25
C GLU A 48 -18.86 28.31 9.57
N ARG A 49 -19.70 28.52 10.59
CA ARG A 49 -19.52 27.88 11.90
C ARG A 49 -19.68 26.37 11.82
N ALA A 50 -20.57 25.88 10.96
CA ALA A 50 -20.72 24.45 10.72
C ALA A 50 -19.43 23.83 10.17
N ALA A 51 -18.81 24.46 9.17
CA ALA A 51 -17.56 23.97 8.60
C ALA A 51 -16.41 24.02 9.61
N ILE A 52 -16.26 25.13 10.34
CA ILE A 52 -15.26 25.29 11.41
C ILE A 52 -15.41 24.18 12.45
N ALA A 53 -16.64 23.87 12.86
CA ALA A 53 -16.90 22.83 13.86
C ALA A 53 -16.46 21.42 13.40
N ILE A 54 -16.58 21.10 12.11
CA ILE A 54 -16.06 19.84 11.53
C ILE A 54 -14.52 19.79 11.63
N PHE A 55 -13.83 20.90 11.36
CA PHE A 55 -12.37 20.99 11.55
C PHE A 55 -11.97 20.87 13.02
N VAL A 56 -12.74 21.48 13.94
CA VAL A 56 -12.52 21.33 15.39
C VAL A 56 -12.70 19.86 15.80
N ALA A 57 -13.73 19.18 15.32
CA ALA A 57 -13.95 17.75 15.57
C ALA A 57 -12.75 16.91 15.11
N MET A 58 -12.19 17.21 13.93
CA MET A 58 -10.99 16.55 13.40
C MET A 58 -9.77 16.71 14.31
N VAL A 59 -9.56 17.91 14.86
CA VAL A 59 -8.44 18.14 15.78
C VAL A 59 -8.63 17.33 17.06
N LEU A 60 -9.85 17.29 17.60
CA LEU A 60 -10.18 16.56 18.83
C LEU A 60 -10.05 15.03 18.66
N ASP A 61 -10.54 14.48 17.56
CA ASP A 61 -10.36 13.08 17.13
C ASP A 61 -8.86 12.73 17.01
N GLY A 62 -8.08 13.55 16.31
CA GLY A 62 -6.64 13.33 16.21
C GLY A 62 -5.92 13.34 17.58
N LEU A 63 -6.44 14.08 18.55
CA LEU A 63 -5.89 14.16 19.91
C LEU A 63 -6.29 12.96 20.77
N ASP A 64 -7.52 12.47 20.72
CA ASP A 64 -7.99 11.43 21.64
C ASP A 64 -7.22 10.10 21.48
N GLY A 65 -6.94 9.68 20.25
CA GLY A 65 -6.22 8.45 19.94
C GLY A 65 -4.73 8.59 20.24
N ARG A 66 -4.17 9.81 20.13
CA ARG A 66 -2.79 10.11 20.56
C ARG A 66 -2.69 10.11 22.08
N VAL A 67 -3.60 10.78 22.76
CA VAL A 67 -3.66 10.84 24.23
C VAL A 67 -3.82 9.42 24.79
N ALA A 68 -4.76 8.62 24.29
CA ALA A 68 -4.95 7.23 24.72
C ALA A 68 -3.69 6.37 24.57
N ARG A 69 -2.92 6.55 23.50
CA ARG A 69 -1.62 5.88 23.29
C ARG A 69 -0.56 6.36 24.28
N LEU A 70 -0.46 7.69 24.48
CA LEU A 70 0.53 8.29 25.37
C LEU A 70 0.30 7.91 26.84
N THR A 71 -0.96 7.92 27.29
CA THR A 71 -1.34 7.59 28.67
C THR A 71 -1.54 6.10 28.90
N ARG A 72 -1.41 5.26 27.86
CA ARG A 72 -1.69 3.81 27.90
C ARG A 72 -3.11 3.48 28.40
N THR A 73 -4.08 4.30 28.02
CA THR A 73 -5.49 4.20 28.45
C THR A 73 -6.41 3.78 27.30
N GLN A 74 -5.96 2.90 26.42
CA GLN A 74 -6.79 2.33 25.35
C GLN A 74 -7.77 1.30 25.92
N SER A 75 -9.02 1.33 25.50
CA SER A 75 -10.04 0.37 25.89
C SER A 75 -10.92 -0.01 24.71
N ALA A 76 -11.50 -1.22 24.74
CA ALA A 76 -12.43 -1.67 23.70
C ALA A 76 -13.66 -0.77 23.61
N PHE A 77 -14.21 -0.35 24.76
CA PHE A 77 -15.31 0.62 24.81
C PHE A 77 -14.93 1.94 24.13
N GLY A 78 -13.73 2.46 24.40
CA GLY A 78 -13.27 3.72 23.80
C GLY A 78 -13.12 3.61 22.28
N ALA A 79 -12.62 2.49 21.77
CA ALA A 79 -12.49 2.27 20.32
C ALA A 79 -13.85 2.20 19.60
N GLU A 80 -14.86 1.57 20.21
CA GLU A 80 -16.22 1.54 19.66
C GLU A 80 -16.90 2.92 19.77
N TYR A 81 -16.71 3.61 20.90
CA TYR A 81 -17.24 4.96 21.09
C TYR A 81 -16.65 5.98 20.10
N ASP A 82 -15.36 5.86 19.83
CA ASP A 82 -14.63 6.61 18.81
C ASP A 82 -15.24 6.41 17.41
N SER A 83 -15.48 5.16 17.01
CA SER A 83 -16.12 4.84 15.73
C SER A 83 -17.55 5.42 15.61
N LEU A 84 -18.32 5.46 16.70
CA LEU A 84 -19.64 6.08 16.72
C LEU A 84 -19.55 7.61 16.62
N SER A 85 -18.59 8.22 17.33
CA SER A 85 -18.30 9.65 17.26
C SER A 85 -17.88 10.07 15.85
N ASP A 86 -16.99 9.29 15.22
CA ASP A 86 -16.53 9.47 13.84
C ASP A 86 -17.67 9.44 12.84
N MET A 87 -18.60 8.49 13.01
CA MET A 87 -19.74 8.38 12.11
C MET A 87 -20.63 9.63 12.16
N VAL A 88 -20.82 10.22 13.33
CA VAL A 88 -21.58 11.47 13.47
C VAL A 88 -20.77 12.66 12.94
N SER A 89 -19.52 12.79 13.37
CA SER A 89 -18.69 13.98 13.14
C SER A 89 -18.14 14.08 11.72
N PHE A 90 -17.79 12.94 11.11
CA PHE A 90 -17.15 12.90 9.79
C PHE A 90 -18.00 12.19 8.73
N GLY A 91 -19.03 11.44 9.13
CA GLY A 91 -19.99 10.83 8.22
C GLY A 91 -21.25 11.69 8.04
N ALA A 92 -22.07 11.80 9.08
CA ALA A 92 -23.36 12.47 9.01
C ALA A 92 -23.25 13.99 8.91
N ALA A 93 -22.41 14.63 9.73
CA ALA A 93 -22.33 16.10 9.78
C ALA A 93 -21.92 16.72 8.43
N PRO A 94 -20.83 16.30 7.77
CA PRO A 94 -20.45 16.88 6.48
C PRO A 94 -21.49 16.59 5.38
N ALA A 95 -22.12 15.40 5.40
CA ALA A 95 -23.16 15.05 4.45
C ALA A 95 -24.39 15.96 4.56
N LEU A 96 -24.88 16.17 5.79
CA LEU A 96 -26.07 16.97 6.05
C LEU A 96 -25.82 18.46 5.84
N VAL A 97 -24.67 18.98 6.29
CA VAL A 97 -24.29 20.38 6.08
C VAL A 97 -24.14 20.67 4.59
N MET A 98 -23.50 19.79 3.82
CA MET A 98 -23.40 19.93 2.37
C MET A 98 -24.78 19.84 1.68
N TYR A 99 -25.64 18.93 2.17
CA TYR A 99 -26.99 18.80 1.64
C TYR A 99 -27.80 20.09 1.81
N GLU A 100 -27.85 20.65 3.01
CA GLU A 100 -28.55 21.90 3.28
C GLU A 100 -27.93 23.10 2.56
N TRP A 101 -26.60 23.12 2.41
CA TRP A 101 -25.90 24.23 1.77
C TRP A 101 -26.08 24.29 0.24
N ALA A 102 -25.90 23.18 -0.47
CA ALA A 102 -25.87 23.17 -1.94
C ALA A 102 -26.75 22.10 -2.61
N LEU A 103 -27.02 20.96 -1.95
CA LEU A 103 -27.63 19.81 -2.64
C LEU A 103 -29.17 19.78 -2.56
N ARG A 104 -29.78 20.46 -1.59
CA ARG A 104 -31.23 20.46 -1.35
C ARG A 104 -32.05 20.86 -2.59
N GLY A 105 -31.54 21.78 -3.39
CA GLY A 105 -32.18 22.25 -4.63
C GLY A 105 -32.16 21.27 -5.81
N MET A 106 -31.47 20.13 -5.70
CA MET A 106 -31.34 19.13 -6.79
C MET A 106 -32.34 17.97 -6.69
N GLY A 107 -33.22 17.97 -5.69
CA GLY A 107 -34.18 16.89 -5.48
C GLY A 107 -33.49 15.53 -5.22
N ARG A 108 -33.87 14.49 -5.99
CA ARG A 108 -33.39 13.12 -5.77
C ARG A 108 -31.87 12.98 -5.85
N ILE A 109 -31.22 13.69 -6.76
CA ILE A 109 -29.76 13.58 -6.96
C ILE A 109 -29.00 14.11 -5.74
N GLY A 110 -29.47 15.21 -5.15
CA GLY A 110 -28.83 15.83 -4.00
C GLY A 110 -28.86 14.94 -2.75
N TRP A 111 -30.00 14.32 -2.47
CA TRP A 111 -30.12 13.37 -1.36
C TRP A 111 -29.24 12.12 -1.60
N ILE A 112 -29.20 11.59 -2.82
CA ILE A 112 -28.36 10.43 -3.16
C ILE A 112 -26.88 10.76 -2.94
N ALA A 113 -26.41 11.93 -3.37
CA ALA A 113 -25.03 12.35 -3.18
C ALA A 113 -24.65 12.40 -1.68
N ALA A 114 -25.48 13.03 -0.85
CA ALA A 114 -25.27 13.07 0.60
C ALA A 114 -25.31 11.67 1.25
N PHE A 115 -26.25 10.82 0.80
CA PHE A 115 -26.37 9.45 1.28
C PHE A 115 -25.16 8.57 0.91
N VAL A 116 -24.65 8.69 -0.32
CA VAL A 116 -23.44 7.98 -0.78
C VAL A 116 -22.23 8.36 0.09
N TYR A 117 -22.08 9.63 0.43
CA TYR A 117 -21.03 10.06 1.36
C TYR A 117 -21.20 9.43 2.74
N CYS A 118 -22.40 9.52 3.31
CA CYS A 118 -22.71 9.00 4.64
C CYS A 118 -22.47 7.48 4.74
N VAL A 119 -22.97 6.72 3.77
CA VAL A 119 -22.73 5.26 3.68
C VAL A 119 -21.26 4.96 3.44
N GLY A 120 -20.56 5.76 2.62
CA GLY A 120 -19.13 5.62 2.39
C GLY A 120 -18.33 5.73 3.68
N ALA A 121 -18.67 6.69 4.55
CA ALA A 121 -18.07 6.82 5.88
C ALA A 121 -18.34 5.61 6.76
N ALA A 122 -19.60 5.15 6.83
CA ALA A 122 -19.99 3.98 7.64
C ALA A 122 -19.27 2.69 7.21
N LEU A 123 -19.28 2.38 5.91
CA LEU A 123 -18.61 1.20 5.34
C LEU A 123 -17.11 1.26 5.58
N ARG A 124 -16.52 2.44 5.51
CA ARG A 124 -15.10 2.62 5.76
C ARG A 124 -14.73 2.38 7.21
N LEU A 125 -15.50 2.90 8.17
CA LEU A 125 -15.30 2.63 9.60
C LEU A 125 -15.45 1.14 9.91
N ALA A 126 -16.48 0.48 9.35
CA ALA A 126 -16.68 -0.96 9.47
C ALA A 126 -15.50 -1.77 8.90
N ARG A 127 -14.99 -1.39 7.71
CA ARG A 127 -13.82 -2.02 7.11
C ARG A 127 -12.56 -1.79 7.95
N PHE A 128 -12.36 -0.58 8.46
CA PHE A 128 -11.22 -0.27 9.31
C PHE A 128 -11.23 -1.13 10.58
N ASN A 129 -12.37 -1.24 11.26
CA ASN A 129 -12.52 -2.01 12.50
C ASN A 129 -12.32 -3.52 12.29
N THR A 130 -12.67 -4.07 11.12
CA THR A 130 -12.45 -5.49 10.79
C THR A 130 -11.02 -5.81 10.34
N GLN A 131 -10.24 -4.82 9.90
CA GLN A 131 -8.88 -5.02 9.35
C GLN A 131 -7.76 -4.52 10.28
N LEU A 132 -8.07 -4.12 11.52
CA LEU A 132 -7.12 -3.53 12.48
C LEU A 132 -5.83 -4.36 12.71
N SER A 133 -5.89 -5.69 12.62
CA SER A 133 -4.76 -6.60 12.89
C SER A 133 -3.95 -7.00 11.65
N VAL A 134 -4.52 -6.85 10.45
CA VAL A 134 -3.93 -7.35 9.18
C VAL A 134 -3.42 -6.19 8.30
N ALA A 135 -3.93 -4.98 8.50
CA ALA A 135 -3.60 -3.83 7.67
C ALA A 135 -2.20 -3.24 7.92
N ASP A 136 -1.52 -2.85 6.85
CA ASP A 136 -0.24 -2.13 6.90
C ASP A 136 -0.38 -0.79 7.65
N LYS A 137 0.47 -0.54 8.65
CA LYS A 137 0.41 0.69 9.46
C LYS A 137 0.71 1.97 8.67
N ARG A 138 1.49 1.83 7.58
CA ARG A 138 1.98 2.92 6.73
C ARG A 138 0.92 3.51 5.79
N TRP A 139 -0.04 2.69 5.38
CA TRP A 139 -0.99 3.03 4.32
C TRP A 139 -2.42 2.76 4.78
N PHE A 140 -3.31 3.71 4.49
CA PHE A 140 -4.74 3.50 4.57
C PHE A 140 -5.28 3.02 3.22
N ASN A 141 -6.18 2.05 3.25
CA ASN A 141 -7.01 1.71 2.10
C ASN A 141 -8.22 2.66 2.10
N GLY A 142 -8.29 3.54 1.10
CA GLY A 142 -9.29 4.60 0.97
C GLY A 142 -8.95 5.88 1.75
N LEU A 143 -9.50 7.02 1.31
CA LEU A 143 -9.25 8.36 1.86
C LEU A 143 -9.80 8.49 3.30
N PRO A 144 -9.02 8.77 4.37
CA PRO A 144 -9.46 9.00 5.78
C PRO A 144 -10.77 9.77 5.99
N SER A 145 -11.63 9.34 6.92
CA SER A 145 -12.96 9.92 7.12
C SER A 145 -12.86 11.36 7.60
N PRO A 146 -11.94 11.69 8.54
CA PRO A 146 -11.66 13.08 8.85
C PRO A 146 -11.22 13.86 7.60
N ALA A 147 -10.29 13.33 6.80
CA ALA A 147 -9.83 14.02 5.59
C ALA A 147 -10.94 14.23 4.55
N ALA A 148 -11.82 13.24 4.36
CA ALA A 148 -13.01 13.36 3.51
C ALA A 148 -13.98 14.43 4.04
N ALA A 149 -14.17 14.50 5.35
CA ALA A 149 -15.00 15.51 6.01
C ALA A 149 -14.43 16.92 5.83
N ALA A 150 -13.12 17.12 6.00
CA ALA A 150 -12.50 18.41 5.73
C ALA A 150 -12.46 18.77 4.26
N LEU A 151 -12.39 17.81 3.35
CA LEU A 151 -12.50 18.08 1.91
C LEU A 151 -13.86 18.69 1.57
N VAL A 152 -14.93 18.11 2.10
CA VAL A 152 -16.32 18.56 1.91
C VAL A 152 -16.58 19.86 2.66
N ALA A 153 -16.26 19.92 3.96
CA ALA A 153 -16.47 21.10 4.81
C ALA A 153 -15.59 22.28 4.41
N GLY A 154 -14.34 22.04 4.01
CA GLY A 154 -13.43 23.09 3.55
C GLY A 154 -13.91 23.76 2.26
N MET A 155 -14.58 23.02 1.37
CA MET A 155 -15.19 23.62 0.18
C MET A 155 -16.31 24.59 0.58
N ILE A 156 -17.15 24.18 1.54
CA ILE A 156 -18.22 25.04 2.08
C ILE A 156 -17.61 26.30 2.68
N TRP A 157 -16.56 26.16 3.49
CA TRP A 157 -15.90 27.28 4.15
C TRP A 157 -15.30 28.27 3.14
N VAL A 158 -14.47 27.79 2.20
CA VAL A 158 -13.84 28.64 1.18
C VAL A 158 -14.89 29.36 0.33
N LEU A 159 -15.93 28.66 -0.13
CA LEU A 159 -16.94 29.27 -1.00
C LEU A 159 -17.87 30.22 -0.24
N ASN A 160 -18.08 30.00 1.06
CA ASN A 160 -18.79 30.94 1.91
C ASN A 160 -17.98 32.23 2.14
N ASP A 161 -16.66 32.14 2.31
CA ASP A 161 -15.77 33.32 2.43
C ASP A 161 -15.85 34.20 1.17
N TYR A 162 -15.93 33.59 -0.02
CA TYR A 162 -16.13 34.29 -1.29
C TYR A 162 -17.58 34.72 -1.57
N GLN A 163 -18.51 34.50 -0.63
CA GLN A 163 -19.94 34.82 -0.80
C GLN A 163 -20.60 34.10 -2.00
N VAL A 164 -20.07 32.93 -2.38
CA VAL A 164 -20.62 32.10 -3.46
C VAL A 164 -21.76 31.26 -2.89
N LYS A 165 -22.94 31.38 -3.50
CA LYS A 165 -24.12 30.60 -3.07
C LYS A 165 -23.97 29.15 -3.53
N GLY A 166 -24.28 28.20 -2.63
CA GLY A 166 -24.22 26.76 -2.93
C GLY A 166 -25.03 26.33 -4.15
N GLY A 167 -26.10 27.06 -4.50
CA GLY A 167 -26.91 26.79 -5.69
C GLY A 167 -26.18 26.95 -7.03
N GLU A 168 -25.15 27.81 -7.09
CA GLU A 168 -24.35 28.05 -8.30
C GLU A 168 -23.35 26.92 -8.54
N VAL A 169 -22.84 26.32 -7.46
CA VAL A 169 -21.82 25.27 -7.48
C VAL A 169 -22.39 23.87 -7.24
N LYS A 170 -23.71 23.70 -7.28
CA LYS A 170 -24.42 22.45 -6.91
C LYS A 170 -23.87 21.18 -7.58
N TRP A 171 -23.47 21.27 -8.84
CA TRP A 171 -22.88 20.13 -9.57
C TRP A 171 -21.48 19.77 -9.08
N TYR A 172 -20.64 20.78 -8.81
CA TYR A 172 -19.32 20.58 -8.22
C TYR A 172 -19.42 20.05 -6.80
N ALA A 173 -20.36 20.59 -6.00
CA ALA A 173 -20.66 20.10 -4.67
C ALA A 173 -21.06 18.62 -4.70
N ALA A 174 -22.01 18.24 -5.57
CA ALA A 174 -22.44 16.85 -5.73
C ALA A 174 -21.27 15.94 -6.12
N ALA A 175 -20.47 16.35 -7.11
CA ALA A 175 -19.33 15.60 -7.59
C ALA A 175 -18.28 15.38 -6.49
N LEU A 176 -17.94 16.43 -5.72
CA LEU A 176 -16.98 16.35 -4.62
C LEU A 176 -17.50 15.45 -3.49
N THR A 177 -18.78 15.56 -3.13
CA THR A 177 -19.39 14.72 -2.09
C THR A 177 -19.41 13.24 -2.48
N ILE A 178 -19.80 12.93 -3.72
CA ILE A 178 -19.75 11.55 -4.25
C ILE A 178 -18.32 11.06 -4.31
N TYR A 179 -17.39 11.88 -4.82
CA TYR A 179 -15.97 11.56 -4.87
C TYR A 179 -15.43 11.19 -3.49
N ALA A 180 -15.66 12.03 -2.48
CA ALA A 180 -15.22 11.77 -1.12
C ALA A 180 -15.85 10.47 -0.57
N GLY A 181 -17.15 10.26 -0.78
CA GLY A 181 -17.87 9.05 -0.39
C GLY A 181 -17.30 7.76 -0.99
N VAL A 182 -17.12 7.73 -2.31
CA VAL A 182 -16.59 6.56 -3.03
C VAL A 182 -15.12 6.31 -2.70
N THR A 183 -14.32 7.37 -2.58
CA THR A 183 -12.88 7.26 -2.28
C THR A 183 -12.64 6.67 -0.89
N MET A 184 -13.51 6.93 0.09
CA MET A 184 -13.43 6.31 1.42
C MET A 184 -13.46 4.78 1.37
N VAL A 185 -14.21 4.19 0.43
CA VAL A 185 -14.39 2.73 0.30
C VAL A 185 -13.49 2.12 -0.80
N SER A 186 -12.78 2.95 -1.55
CA SER A 186 -11.85 2.49 -2.60
C SER A 186 -10.66 1.68 -2.05
N ASN A 187 -9.97 0.98 -2.95
CA ASN A 187 -8.71 0.26 -2.67
C ASN A 187 -7.46 1.13 -2.92
N VAL A 188 -7.64 2.43 -3.11
CA VAL A 188 -6.53 3.36 -3.33
C VAL A 188 -5.76 3.54 -2.02
N ARG A 189 -4.44 3.55 -2.10
CA ARG A 189 -3.55 3.66 -0.93
C ARG A 189 -3.27 5.12 -0.60
N PHE A 190 -3.64 5.55 0.60
CA PHE A 190 -3.37 6.89 1.13
C PHE A 190 -2.34 6.80 2.26
N TYR A 191 -1.44 7.78 2.37
CA TYR A 191 -0.43 7.76 3.42
C TYR A 191 -1.06 7.98 4.80
N SER A 192 -0.72 7.12 5.76
CA SER A 192 -1.35 7.11 7.10
C SER A 192 -0.77 8.13 8.07
N GLY A 193 0.47 8.59 7.84
CA GLY A 193 1.16 9.52 8.75
C GLY A 193 1.56 8.93 10.11
N LYS A 194 1.13 7.71 10.44
CA LYS A 194 1.40 7.04 11.73
C LYS A 194 2.86 6.63 11.93
N ASP A 195 3.64 6.53 10.85
CA ASP A 195 5.07 6.17 10.89
C ASP A 195 6.00 7.38 11.07
N LEU A 196 5.48 8.61 11.17
CA LEU A 196 6.32 9.78 11.47
C LEU A 196 6.86 9.67 12.91
N ASN A 197 8.09 9.17 13.02
CA ASN A 197 8.87 9.21 14.25
C ASN A 197 9.27 10.66 14.57
N LEU A 198 8.38 11.38 15.26
CA LEU A 198 8.63 12.73 15.81
C LEU A 198 9.84 12.80 16.77
N ARG A 199 10.37 11.65 17.20
CA ARG A 199 11.58 11.54 18.04
C ARG A 199 12.89 11.54 17.24
N ARG A 200 12.84 11.47 15.91
CA ARG A 200 14.04 11.56 15.07
C ARG A 200 14.36 13.03 14.83
N ALA A 201 15.65 13.40 14.92
CA ALA A 201 16.10 14.74 14.56
C ALA A 201 15.66 15.07 13.13
N VAL A 202 14.93 16.17 12.98
CA VAL A 202 14.47 16.68 11.69
C VAL A 202 15.48 17.68 11.13
N PRO A 203 15.73 17.70 9.81
CA PRO A 203 16.56 18.74 9.21
C PRO A 203 16.03 20.14 9.53
N PHE A 204 16.90 21.13 9.74
CA PHE A 204 16.51 22.51 10.08
C PHE A 204 15.56 23.14 9.04
N TRP A 205 15.67 22.78 7.76
CA TRP A 205 14.74 23.31 6.75
C TRP A 205 13.28 22.89 7.02
N MET A 206 13.03 21.77 7.72
CA MET A 206 11.66 21.35 8.06
C MET A 206 11.02 22.27 9.11
N THR A 207 11.78 22.83 10.06
CA THR A 207 11.21 23.82 11.00
C THR A 207 10.80 25.09 10.26
N LEU A 208 11.56 25.52 9.26
CA LEU A 208 11.18 26.64 8.40
C LEU A 208 9.86 26.36 7.65
N VAL A 209 9.70 25.17 7.08
CA VAL A 209 8.45 24.75 6.41
C VAL A 209 7.27 24.78 7.36
N ILE A 210 7.43 24.30 8.61
CA ILE A 210 6.38 24.35 9.62
C ILE A 210 5.99 25.79 9.94
N VAL A 211 6.96 26.69 10.12
CA VAL A 211 6.68 28.11 10.39
C VAL A 211 5.93 28.76 9.22
N VAL A 212 6.38 28.53 7.98
CA VAL A 212 5.68 29.03 6.79
C VAL A 212 4.25 28.48 6.72
N ALA A 213 4.05 27.19 6.98
CA ALA A 213 2.72 26.61 7.00
C ALA A 213 1.82 27.25 8.06
N LEU A 214 2.32 27.49 9.26
CA LEU A 214 1.56 28.18 10.32
C LEU A 214 1.22 29.62 9.95
N LEU A 215 2.15 30.36 9.34
CA LEU A 215 1.91 31.72 8.86
C LEU A 215 0.81 31.73 7.79
N LEU A 216 0.87 30.82 6.81
CA LEU A 216 -0.15 30.71 5.77
C LEU A 216 -1.53 30.37 6.35
N ILE A 217 -1.61 29.41 7.28
CA ILE A 217 -2.86 29.07 7.99
C ILE A 217 -3.40 30.27 8.77
N SER A 218 -2.53 31.08 9.35
CA SER A 218 -2.94 32.27 10.10
C SER A 218 -3.47 33.39 9.21
N ILE A 219 -3.03 33.48 7.95
CA ILE A 219 -3.47 34.53 7.02
C ILE A 219 -4.77 34.14 6.35
N GLU A 220 -4.83 32.94 5.77
CA GLU A 220 -5.99 32.43 5.03
C GLU A 220 -6.29 30.97 5.41
N PRO A 221 -6.95 30.75 6.58
CA PRO A 221 -7.16 29.41 7.10
C PRO A 221 -8.00 28.53 6.17
N SER A 222 -9.08 29.08 5.59
CA SER A 222 -9.99 28.34 4.72
C SER A 222 -9.29 27.79 3.47
N HIS A 223 -8.56 28.64 2.73
CA HIS A 223 -7.84 28.27 1.51
C HIS A 223 -6.74 27.24 1.75
N VAL A 224 -5.91 27.47 2.78
CA VAL A 224 -4.75 26.64 3.05
C VAL A 224 -5.17 25.26 3.53
N LEU A 225 -6.13 25.19 4.47
CA LEU A 225 -6.63 23.92 4.97
C LEU A 225 -7.34 23.12 3.87
N TRP A 226 -8.19 23.76 3.07
CA TRP A 226 -8.86 23.07 1.97
C TRP A 226 -7.88 22.63 0.88
N GLY A 227 -6.91 23.46 0.50
CA GLY A 227 -5.87 23.12 -0.47
C GLY A 227 -5.04 21.90 -0.04
N ILE A 228 -4.68 21.81 1.24
CA ILE A 228 -4.00 20.62 1.80
C ILE A 228 -4.89 19.38 1.66
N MET A 229 -6.19 19.47 1.94
CA MET A 229 -7.11 18.34 1.85
C MET A 229 -7.37 17.90 0.41
N VAL A 230 -7.43 18.84 -0.54
CA VAL A 230 -7.51 18.54 -1.98
C VAL A 230 -6.25 17.81 -2.44
N ALA A 231 -5.06 18.34 -2.10
CA ALA A 231 -3.79 17.71 -2.44
C ALA A 231 -3.71 16.29 -1.87
N TYR A 232 -4.11 16.11 -0.60
CA TYR A 232 -4.16 14.79 0.03
C TYR A 232 -5.19 13.86 -0.63
N GLY A 233 -6.39 14.37 -0.94
CA GLY A 233 -7.45 13.64 -1.63
C GLY A 233 -7.03 13.08 -2.98
N VAL A 234 -6.24 13.85 -3.75
CA VAL A 234 -5.75 13.43 -5.08
C VAL A 234 -4.48 12.57 -4.98
N SER A 235 -3.69 12.73 -3.92
CA SER A 235 -2.38 12.07 -3.77
C SER A 235 -2.43 10.54 -3.90
N GLY A 236 -3.50 9.89 -3.41
CA GLY A 236 -3.68 8.45 -3.53
C GLY A 236 -3.84 7.98 -4.97
N TYR A 237 -4.69 8.67 -5.75
CA TYR A 237 -4.90 8.35 -7.17
C TYR A 237 -3.67 8.64 -8.01
N PHE A 238 -2.97 9.74 -7.71
CA PHE A 238 -1.69 10.06 -8.35
C PHE A 238 -0.64 8.97 -8.09
N GLY A 239 -0.52 8.50 -6.85
CA GLY A 239 0.37 7.38 -6.49
C GLY A 239 -0.02 6.08 -7.18
N TRP A 240 -1.31 5.74 -7.21
CA TRP A 240 -1.82 4.57 -7.93
C TRP A 240 -1.51 4.64 -9.43
N PHE A 241 -1.73 5.79 -10.06
CA PHE A 241 -1.44 6.00 -11.47
C PHE A 241 0.06 5.86 -11.76
N ILE A 242 0.93 6.43 -10.93
CA ILE A 242 2.39 6.27 -11.08
C ILE A 242 2.81 4.82 -10.96
N LEU A 243 2.29 4.09 -9.97
CA LEU A 243 2.64 2.68 -9.77
C LEU A 243 2.18 1.82 -10.94
N ARG A 244 0.95 2.05 -11.42
CA ARG A 244 0.41 1.36 -12.59
C ARG A 244 1.19 1.69 -13.87
N TRP A 245 1.48 2.97 -14.11
CA TRP A 245 2.26 3.38 -15.26
C TRP A 245 3.68 2.78 -15.23
N ARG A 246 4.30 2.70 -14.05
CA ARG A 246 5.59 2.04 -13.88
C ARG A 246 5.52 0.52 -14.08
N SER A 247 4.42 -0.14 -13.70
CA SER A 247 4.27 -1.58 -13.94
C SER A 247 4.06 -1.87 -15.43
N GLU A 248 3.19 -1.11 -16.10
CA GLU A 248 2.94 -1.24 -17.54
C GLU A 248 4.21 -0.95 -18.35
N ALA A 249 5.01 0.05 -17.96
CA ALA A 249 6.28 0.35 -18.60
C ALA A 249 7.32 -0.79 -18.44
N LYS A 250 7.38 -1.42 -17.25
CA LYS A 250 8.26 -2.57 -17.01
C LYS A 250 7.82 -3.81 -17.79
N GLU A 251 6.52 -4.08 -17.81
CA GLU A 251 5.96 -5.22 -18.55
C GLU A 251 6.24 -5.09 -20.05
N LYS A 252 6.05 -3.87 -20.60
CA LYS A 252 6.43 -3.58 -21.98
C LYS A 252 7.94 -3.75 -22.21
N GLN A 253 8.78 -3.22 -21.32
CA GLN A 253 10.22 -3.38 -21.41
C GLN A 253 10.64 -4.86 -21.43
N TYR A 254 10.06 -5.70 -20.59
CA TYR A 254 10.37 -7.13 -20.55
C TYR A 254 9.88 -7.86 -21.79
N LYS A 255 8.71 -7.48 -22.31
CA LYS A 255 8.20 -8.01 -23.57
C LYS A 255 9.14 -7.64 -24.72
N ASP A 256 9.50 -6.37 -24.87
CA ASP A 256 10.39 -5.90 -25.94
C ASP A 256 11.77 -6.59 -25.87
N ILE A 257 12.29 -6.86 -24.66
CA ILE A 257 13.54 -7.62 -24.48
C ILE A 257 13.37 -9.09 -24.89
N ARG A 258 12.25 -9.73 -24.52
CA ARG A 258 11.98 -11.12 -24.90
C ARG A 258 11.81 -11.28 -26.40
N ASP A 259 11.06 -10.38 -27.04
CA ASP A 259 10.86 -10.36 -28.49
C ASP A 259 12.23 -10.18 -29.21
N ALA A 260 13.13 -9.34 -28.69
CA ALA A 260 14.48 -9.20 -29.24
C ALA A 260 15.36 -10.47 -29.08
N ILE A 261 15.16 -11.25 -28.01
CA ILE A 261 15.83 -12.54 -27.82
C ILE A 261 15.27 -13.58 -28.80
N ASP A 262 13.94 -13.67 -28.94
CA ASP A 262 13.29 -14.59 -29.87
C ASP A 262 13.67 -14.29 -31.34
N GLU A 263 13.67 -13.03 -31.73
CA GLU A 263 14.04 -12.60 -33.09
C GLU A 263 15.54 -12.68 -33.39
N GLY A 264 16.39 -12.85 -32.38
CA GLY A 264 17.84 -12.86 -32.55
C GLY A 264 18.47 -11.48 -32.79
N ASP A 265 17.77 -10.38 -32.53
CA ASP A 265 18.32 -9.01 -32.70
C ASP A 265 19.21 -8.61 -31.51
N VAL A 266 20.45 -9.08 -31.56
CA VAL A 266 21.50 -8.78 -30.56
C VAL A 266 21.77 -7.27 -30.46
N THR A 267 21.55 -6.50 -31.54
CA THR A 267 21.82 -5.05 -31.55
C THR A 267 20.71 -4.27 -30.85
N ALA A 268 19.44 -4.66 -31.03
CA ALA A 268 18.33 -4.16 -30.23
C ALA A 268 18.47 -4.58 -28.77
N LEU A 269 18.80 -5.85 -28.52
CA LEU A 269 19.03 -6.37 -27.17
C LEU A 269 20.13 -5.59 -26.44
N ALA A 270 21.29 -5.36 -27.06
CA ALA A 270 22.39 -4.58 -26.49
C ALA A 270 21.98 -3.14 -26.15
N ARG A 271 21.14 -2.50 -26.99
CA ARG A 271 20.59 -1.16 -26.70
C ARG A 271 19.66 -1.18 -25.49
N MET A 272 18.73 -2.14 -25.41
CA MET A 272 17.76 -2.26 -24.31
C MET A 272 18.42 -2.62 -22.97
N LEU A 273 19.51 -3.38 -23.02
CA LEU A 273 20.26 -3.81 -21.83
C LEU A 273 21.18 -2.73 -21.25
N HIS A 274 21.36 -1.57 -21.91
CA HIS A 274 22.23 -0.50 -21.41
C HIS A 274 21.84 -0.01 -20.00
N SER A 275 20.53 0.11 -19.73
CA SER A 275 19.98 0.58 -18.45
C SER A 275 19.38 -0.53 -17.58
N THR A 276 19.46 -1.79 -18.03
CA THR A 276 18.80 -2.92 -17.37
C THR A 276 19.85 -3.75 -16.62
N PRO A 277 19.65 -4.06 -15.33
CA PRO A 277 20.55 -4.95 -14.60
C PRO A 277 20.66 -6.33 -15.27
N PRO A 278 21.83 -6.98 -15.25
CA PRO A 278 22.03 -8.24 -15.96
C PRO A 278 21.21 -9.41 -15.38
N ASP A 279 20.99 -9.44 -14.05
CA ASP A 279 20.18 -10.48 -13.37
C ASP A 279 18.69 -10.11 -13.27
N THR A 280 18.16 -9.38 -14.25
CA THR A 280 16.77 -8.98 -14.21
C THR A 280 15.86 -10.20 -14.37
N VAL A 281 14.97 -10.38 -13.41
CA VAL A 281 13.89 -11.38 -13.45
C VAL A 281 12.75 -10.86 -14.32
N VAL A 282 12.33 -11.67 -15.29
CA VAL A 282 11.42 -11.25 -16.36
C VAL A 282 10.02 -11.85 -16.29
N ASP A 283 9.78 -12.83 -15.42
CA ASP A 283 8.46 -13.45 -15.28
C ASP A 283 8.13 -13.88 -13.84
N GLY A 284 6.90 -14.39 -13.67
CA GLY A 284 6.39 -14.87 -12.39
C GLY A 284 6.99 -16.21 -11.92
N VAL A 285 7.71 -16.92 -12.79
CA VAL A 285 8.45 -18.14 -12.42
C VAL A 285 9.80 -17.78 -11.80
N GLY A 286 10.26 -16.54 -11.97
CA GLY A 286 11.51 -16.06 -11.42
C GLY A 286 12.67 -16.22 -12.38
N ARG A 287 12.44 -16.43 -13.68
CA ARG A 287 13.53 -16.64 -14.65
C ARG A 287 14.31 -15.35 -14.93
N SER A 288 15.63 -15.47 -15.04
CA SER A 288 16.49 -14.37 -15.47
C SER A 288 16.50 -14.22 -16.99
N LEU A 289 16.98 -13.08 -17.48
CA LEU A 289 17.20 -12.86 -18.92
C LEU A 289 18.12 -13.92 -19.56
N LEU A 290 19.12 -14.40 -18.81
CA LEU A 290 20.04 -15.45 -19.26
C LEU A 290 19.30 -16.77 -19.51
N MET A 291 18.36 -17.13 -18.64
CA MET A 291 17.54 -18.33 -18.80
C MET A 291 16.62 -18.24 -20.01
N VAL A 292 16.03 -17.07 -20.26
CA VAL A 292 15.21 -16.85 -21.46
C VAL A 292 16.06 -16.99 -22.72
N ALA A 293 17.28 -16.47 -22.74
CA ALA A 293 18.18 -16.65 -23.89
C ALA A 293 18.54 -18.12 -24.16
N VAL A 294 18.71 -18.94 -23.10
CA VAL A 294 18.92 -20.39 -23.23
C VAL A 294 17.67 -21.10 -23.74
N GLU A 295 16.49 -20.76 -23.19
CA GLU A 295 15.20 -21.34 -23.59
C GLU A 295 14.90 -21.09 -25.07
N GLU A 296 15.13 -19.86 -25.54
CA GLU A 296 14.92 -19.49 -26.94
C GLU A 296 16.12 -19.93 -27.84
N SER A 297 17.06 -20.74 -27.31
CA SER A 297 18.23 -21.28 -28.02
C SER A 297 19.11 -20.22 -28.71
N ASN A 298 19.18 -19.01 -28.14
CA ASN A 298 19.87 -17.87 -28.72
C ASN A 298 21.29 -17.71 -28.11
N LEU A 299 22.27 -18.40 -28.68
CA LEU A 299 23.67 -18.35 -28.24
C LEU A 299 24.25 -16.91 -28.21
N PRO A 300 24.05 -16.07 -29.25
CA PRO A 300 24.51 -14.68 -29.20
C PRO A 300 23.94 -13.85 -28.04
N ALA A 301 22.67 -14.07 -27.66
CA ALA A 301 22.08 -13.42 -26.49
C ALA A 301 22.68 -13.94 -25.18
N VAL A 302 22.94 -15.25 -25.07
CA VAL A 302 23.63 -15.87 -23.93
C VAL A 302 25.01 -15.24 -23.74
N GLU A 303 25.83 -15.19 -24.80
CA GLU A 303 27.17 -14.58 -24.76
C GLU A 303 27.11 -13.10 -24.36
N LEU A 304 26.18 -12.33 -24.94
CA LEU A 304 26.01 -10.91 -24.63
C LEU A 304 25.65 -10.69 -23.15
N LEU A 305 24.71 -11.48 -22.61
CA LEU A 305 24.26 -11.35 -21.22
C LEU A 305 25.37 -11.69 -20.24
N LEU A 306 26.14 -12.76 -20.50
CA LEU A 306 27.31 -13.14 -19.69
C LEU A 306 28.43 -12.08 -19.76
N ALA A 307 28.69 -11.52 -20.95
CA ALA A 307 29.64 -10.42 -21.11
C ALA A 307 29.24 -9.15 -20.34
N ARG A 308 27.94 -8.98 -20.06
CA ARG A 308 27.41 -7.90 -19.20
C ARG A 308 27.36 -8.26 -17.71
N GLY A 309 27.86 -9.42 -17.32
CA GLY A 309 27.94 -9.88 -15.94
C GLY A 309 26.65 -10.52 -15.41
N ALA A 310 25.84 -11.13 -16.26
CA ALA A 310 24.75 -11.99 -15.81
C ALA A 310 25.32 -13.17 -15.01
N THR A 311 24.71 -13.46 -13.87
CA THR A 311 25.16 -14.49 -12.94
C THR A 311 24.73 -15.85 -13.49
N PRO A 312 25.67 -16.75 -13.87
CA PRO A 312 25.32 -18.04 -14.48
C PRO A 312 24.56 -18.97 -13.52
N ASP A 313 24.82 -18.83 -12.22
CA ASP A 313 24.24 -19.64 -11.13
C ASP A 313 22.94 -19.06 -10.56
N PHE A 314 22.41 -18.01 -11.16
CA PHE A 314 21.07 -17.54 -10.80
C PHE A 314 20.07 -18.69 -10.98
N VAL A 315 19.16 -18.90 -10.02
CA VAL A 315 18.13 -19.94 -10.07
C VAL A 315 16.74 -19.32 -10.09
N ASP A 316 15.83 -19.91 -10.87
CA ASP A 316 14.43 -19.48 -10.89
C ASP A 316 13.68 -19.93 -9.61
N GLY A 317 12.39 -19.61 -9.51
CA GLY A 317 11.54 -20.04 -8.39
C GLY A 317 11.32 -21.56 -8.30
N ARG A 318 11.74 -22.32 -9.32
CA ARG A 318 11.80 -23.78 -9.32
C ARG A 318 13.19 -24.29 -8.99
N GLY A 319 14.16 -23.43 -8.65
CA GLY A 319 15.54 -23.82 -8.35
C GLY A 319 16.37 -24.25 -9.57
N THR A 320 15.90 -23.98 -10.79
CA THR A 320 16.60 -24.36 -12.03
C THR A 320 17.60 -23.26 -12.42
N SER A 321 18.85 -23.63 -12.72
CA SER A 321 19.88 -22.72 -13.25
C SER A 321 19.87 -22.67 -14.78
N ALA A 322 20.52 -21.65 -15.37
CA ALA A 322 20.66 -21.57 -16.83
C ALA A 322 21.40 -22.79 -17.42
N LEU A 323 22.38 -23.33 -16.68
CA LEU A 323 23.15 -24.51 -17.07
C LEU A 323 22.30 -25.79 -17.04
N ALA A 324 21.47 -25.95 -16.01
CA ALA A 324 20.53 -27.07 -15.91
C ALA A 324 19.51 -27.05 -17.07
N LEU A 325 18.98 -25.86 -17.39
CA LEU A 325 18.07 -25.68 -18.52
C LEU A 325 18.74 -26.02 -19.87
N ALA A 326 19.97 -25.54 -20.09
CA ALA A 326 20.73 -25.85 -21.32
C ALA A 326 20.99 -27.36 -21.48
N ALA A 327 21.30 -28.04 -20.37
CA ALA A 327 21.50 -29.49 -20.35
C ALA A 327 20.21 -30.28 -20.64
N GLU A 328 19.09 -29.89 -20.03
CA GLU A 328 17.77 -30.48 -20.27
C GLU A 328 17.31 -30.33 -21.73
N MET A 329 17.65 -29.20 -22.36
CA MET A 329 17.29 -28.90 -23.75
C MET A 329 18.25 -29.49 -24.79
N GLY A 330 19.41 -30.01 -24.36
CA GLY A 330 20.44 -30.47 -25.29
C GLY A 330 21.22 -29.34 -25.98
N PHE A 331 21.20 -28.10 -25.45
CA PHE A 331 21.85 -26.94 -26.05
C PHE A 331 23.35 -26.91 -25.72
N GLN A 332 24.12 -27.72 -26.45
CA GLN A 332 25.55 -27.96 -26.19
C GLN A 332 26.38 -26.68 -26.15
N GLU A 333 26.22 -25.79 -27.13
CA GLU A 333 27.01 -24.57 -27.22
C GLU A 333 26.78 -23.65 -26.01
N ALA A 334 25.54 -23.54 -25.53
CA ALA A 334 25.24 -22.79 -24.33
C ALA A 334 25.83 -23.43 -23.07
N VAL A 335 25.86 -24.77 -22.96
CA VAL A 335 26.53 -25.48 -21.85
C VAL A 335 28.01 -25.12 -21.82
N GLU A 336 28.70 -25.16 -22.95
CA GLU A 336 30.13 -24.83 -23.03
C GLU A 336 30.39 -23.37 -22.64
N VAL A 337 29.59 -22.43 -23.15
CA VAL A 337 29.70 -21.00 -22.83
C VAL A 337 29.40 -20.71 -21.36
N LEU A 338 28.38 -21.33 -20.78
CA LEU A 338 28.02 -21.15 -19.37
C LEU A 338 29.10 -21.70 -18.43
N LEU A 339 29.66 -22.88 -18.73
CA LEU A 339 30.78 -23.46 -17.98
C LEU A 339 32.04 -22.60 -18.09
N ALA A 340 32.34 -22.07 -19.28
CA ALA A 340 33.45 -21.14 -19.48
C ALA A 340 33.27 -19.83 -18.71
N ALA A 341 32.03 -19.38 -18.52
CA ALA A 341 31.68 -18.24 -17.68
C ALA A 341 31.68 -18.55 -16.17
N GLY A 342 32.00 -19.78 -15.77
CA GLY A 342 32.14 -20.19 -14.38
C GLY A 342 30.86 -20.68 -13.70
N ALA A 343 29.86 -21.11 -14.46
CA ALA A 343 28.67 -21.76 -13.90
C ALA A 343 29.03 -23.01 -13.08
N ASP A 344 28.45 -23.15 -11.89
CA ASP A 344 28.58 -24.33 -11.04
C ASP A 344 27.74 -25.48 -11.61
N PRO A 345 28.37 -26.58 -12.08
CA PRO A 345 27.65 -27.73 -12.61
C PRO A 345 26.88 -28.54 -11.56
N ASN A 346 27.07 -28.23 -10.27
CA ASN A 346 26.49 -28.97 -9.15
C ASN A 346 25.29 -28.27 -8.49
N VAL A 347 24.77 -27.19 -9.08
CA VAL A 347 23.51 -26.56 -8.63
C VAL A 347 22.40 -27.60 -8.71
N ARG A 348 21.66 -27.75 -7.60
CA ARG A 348 20.57 -28.72 -7.46
C ARG A 348 19.22 -28.02 -7.53
N ASP A 349 18.31 -28.61 -8.29
CA ASP A 349 16.90 -28.25 -8.24
C ASP A 349 16.23 -28.82 -6.96
N PRO A 350 14.95 -28.51 -6.69
CA PRO A 350 14.19 -29.04 -5.56
C PRO A 350 13.97 -30.56 -5.60
N SER A 351 14.06 -31.18 -6.78
CA SER A 351 14.03 -32.65 -6.90
C SER A 351 15.40 -33.29 -6.58
N GLY A 352 16.42 -32.45 -6.43
CA GLY A 352 17.78 -32.83 -6.08
C GLY A 352 18.64 -33.17 -7.29
N MET A 353 18.17 -32.95 -8.51
CA MET A 353 18.86 -33.21 -9.78
C MET A 353 19.82 -32.06 -10.13
N THR A 354 20.94 -32.40 -10.75
CA THR A 354 21.92 -31.46 -11.32
C THR A 354 21.79 -31.38 -12.84
N ALA A 355 22.52 -30.45 -13.47
CA ALA A 355 22.64 -30.40 -14.93
C ALA A 355 23.15 -31.73 -15.53
N LEU A 356 23.97 -32.49 -14.79
CA LEU A 356 24.47 -33.79 -15.24
C LEU A 356 23.34 -34.83 -15.32
N ASP A 357 22.49 -34.90 -14.29
CA ASP A 357 21.36 -35.84 -14.27
C ASP A 357 20.38 -35.55 -15.41
N LEU A 358 20.13 -34.26 -15.70
CA LEU A 358 19.26 -33.84 -16.80
C LEU A 358 19.86 -34.16 -18.18
N ALA A 359 21.18 -33.99 -18.35
CA ALA A 359 21.87 -34.35 -19.59
C ALA A 359 21.86 -35.86 -19.86
N GLU A 360 21.97 -36.67 -18.81
CA GLU A 360 21.88 -38.14 -18.90
C GLU A 360 20.47 -38.60 -19.28
N GLU A 361 19.43 -37.99 -18.71
CA GLU A 361 18.03 -38.28 -19.05
C GLU A 361 17.72 -37.92 -20.51
N HIS A 362 18.26 -36.81 -21.01
CA HIS A 362 18.13 -36.40 -22.40
C HIS A 362 18.92 -37.30 -23.38
N GLY A 363 20.00 -37.96 -22.91
CA GLY A 363 20.87 -38.81 -23.73
C GLY A 363 22.00 -38.07 -24.46
N SER A 364 22.38 -36.88 -23.98
CA SER A 364 23.36 -36.01 -24.64
C SER A 364 24.81 -36.33 -24.21
N HIS A 365 25.45 -37.28 -24.89
CA HIS A 365 26.80 -37.74 -24.55
C HIS A 365 27.87 -36.63 -24.48
N ASP A 366 27.81 -35.64 -25.38
CA ASP A 366 28.78 -34.55 -25.42
C ASP A 366 28.61 -33.57 -24.25
N ILE A 367 27.37 -33.29 -23.86
CA ILE A 367 27.02 -32.45 -22.69
C ILE A 367 27.44 -33.16 -21.40
N VAL A 368 27.15 -34.45 -21.27
CA VAL A 368 27.62 -35.28 -20.14
C VAL A 368 29.14 -35.20 -20.02
N ALA A 369 29.86 -35.37 -21.13
CA ALA A 369 31.31 -35.28 -21.14
C ALA A 369 31.81 -33.87 -20.75
N ALA A 370 31.15 -32.81 -21.20
CA ALA A 370 31.49 -31.43 -20.83
C ALA A 370 31.28 -31.16 -19.33
N LEU A 371 30.15 -31.58 -18.78
CA LEU A 371 29.82 -31.41 -17.35
C LEU A 371 30.80 -32.19 -16.46
N LEU A 372 31.15 -33.43 -16.81
CA LEU A 372 32.14 -34.23 -16.07
C LEU A 372 33.54 -33.59 -16.09
N ARG A 373 33.97 -33.04 -17.23
CA ARG A 373 35.25 -32.31 -17.33
C ARG A 373 35.30 -31.08 -16.43
N SER A 374 34.17 -30.42 -16.24
CA SER A 374 34.03 -29.27 -15.34
C SER A 374 33.73 -29.65 -13.88
N GLY A 375 33.79 -30.94 -13.52
CA GLY A 375 33.59 -31.42 -12.16
C GLY A 375 32.14 -31.56 -11.72
N GLY A 376 31.21 -31.65 -12.67
CA GLY A 376 29.80 -31.98 -12.42
C GLY A 376 29.63 -33.37 -11.86
N ARG A 377 28.71 -33.53 -10.91
CA ARG A 377 28.37 -34.79 -10.26
C ARG A 377 26.87 -35.04 -10.32
N SER A 378 26.48 -36.30 -10.21
CA SER A 378 25.07 -36.65 -10.07
C SER A 378 24.54 -36.09 -8.75
N GLY A 379 23.33 -35.54 -8.77
CA GLY A 379 22.63 -35.07 -7.59
C GLY A 379 22.43 -36.14 -6.52
N ARG A 380 22.49 -37.43 -6.90
CA ARG A 380 22.46 -38.59 -5.99
C ARG A 380 23.77 -38.81 -5.23
N GLU A 381 24.89 -38.37 -5.81
CA GLU A 381 26.23 -38.49 -5.21
C GLU A 381 26.58 -37.28 -4.33
N LEU A 382 25.87 -36.17 -4.50
CA LEU A 382 25.97 -34.99 -3.65
C LEU A 382 25.22 -35.25 -2.32
N THR A 383 25.97 -35.36 -1.22
CA THR A 383 25.39 -35.54 0.11
C THR A 383 24.41 -34.39 0.43
N PRO A 384 23.28 -34.66 1.12
CA PRO A 384 22.43 -33.57 1.60
C PRO A 384 23.25 -32.70 2.54
N THR A 385 23.38 -31.41 2.24
CA THR A 385 23.81 -30.44 3.27
C THR A 385 22.77 -30.51 4.38
N ALA A 386 23.21 -30.94 5.57
CA ALA A 386 22.36 -31.04 6.76
C ALA A 386 21.63 -29.70 7.03
N PRO A 387 20.41 -29.74 7.60
CA PRO A 387 19.56 -28.56 7.77
C PRO A 387 20.15 -27.49 8.69
#